data_AF-A0A202BB17-F1
#
_entry.id   AF-A0A202BB17-F1
#
_cell.length_a   1.000
_cell.length_b   1.000
_cell.length_c   1.000
_cell.angle_alpha   90.00
_cell.angle_beta   90.00
_cell.angle_gamma   90.00
#
_symmetry.space_group_name_H-M   'P 1'
#
loop_
_entity.id
_entity.type
_entity.pdbx_description
1 polymer ?
#
loop_
_entity_poly.entity_id
_entity_poly.type
_entity_poly.pdbx_seq_one_letter_code
_entity_poly.pdbx_strand_id
1 'polypeptide(L)'
;MAATLQTFDLLDLAQYTKEGQFSPNASRDFHLFFVGRDNVHEILKHVLSRVSVSLYLNMFGYDDDELNEIIMGIVHDPSITCLITLDKSQAGGVHERRLLDSDAARDPGGFNTHFVIGQSATHQISHTKGFVADGRVGGEGSTNWSTSGEGTFVVAGQPGGPGYKAQNNTQTIFTCPDAVARFQAELLAEHVAAQRQQKGTTA
;
A
#
# COMPACT_ATOMS: atom_id res chain seq x y z
N MET A 1 21.79 -9.17 -8.28
CA MET A 1 20.64 -9.53 -7.41
C MET A 1 19.72 -8.32 -7.37
N ALA A 2 18.40 -8.53 -7.42
CA ALA A 2 17.46 -7.43 -7.20
C ALA A 2 17.68 -6.87 -5.78
N ALA A 3 17.54 -5.55 -5.62
CA ALA A 3 17.59 -4.94 -4.30
C ALA A 3 16.40 -5.44 -3.47
N THR A 4 16.63 -5.81 -2.21
CA THR A 4 15.59 -6.31 -1.29
C THR A 4 15.45 -5.35 -0.11
N LEU A 5 14.37 -5.48 0.66
CA LEU A 5 14.18 -4.69 1.88
C LEU A 5 15.16 -5.06 3.01
N GLN A 6 15.98 -6.09 2.86
CA GLN A 6 16.99 -6.46 3.86
C GLN A 6 18.12 -5.43 3.97
N THR A 7 18.39 -4.69 2.90
CA THR A 7 19.38 -3.60 2.85
C THR A 7 18.74 -2.23 2.64
N PHE A 8 17.43 -2.11 2.88
CA PHE A 8 16.70 -0.85 2.72
C PHE A 8 17.14 0.15 3.79
N ASP A 9 17.48 1.36 3.35
CA ASP A 9 17.65 2.51 4.21
C ASP A 9 16.56 3.54 3.91
N LEU A 10 15.96 4.11 4.94
CA LEU A 10 14.93 5.14 4.78
C LEU A 10 15.47 6.36 4.02
N LEU A 11 16.79 6.61 4.10
CA LEU A 11 17.48 7.66 3.34
C LEU A 11 17.44 7.44 1.82
N ASP A 12 17.24 6.21 1.34
CA ASP A 12 17.11 5.90 -0.09
C ASP A 12 15.90 6.63 -0.72
N LEU A 13 14.91 6.99 0.10
CA LEU A 13 13.70 7.69 -0.33
C LEU A 13 13.91 9.20 -0.52
N ALA A 14 15.05 9.76 -0.13
CA ALA A 14 15.30 11.20 -0.18
C ALA A 14 15.14 11.77 -1.61
N GLN A 15 15.53 10.96 -2.60
CA GLN A 15 15.44 11.29 -4.03
C GLN A 15 14.02 11.58 -4.52
N TYR A 16 13.00 11.10 -3.80
CA TYR A 16 11.59 11.30 -4.14
C TYR A 16 10.98 12.53 -3.45
N THR A 17 11.73 13.19 -2.57
CA THR A 17 11.30 14.45 -1.96
C THR A 17 11.64 15.62 -2.87
N LYS A 18 10.94 16.75 -2.70
CA LYS A 18 11.26 17.98 -3.42
C LYS A 18 12.72 18.45 -3.18
N GLU A 19 13.24 18.21 -1.98
CA GLU A 19 14.60 18.55 -1.60
C GLU A 19 15.66 17.64 -2.22
N GLY A 20 15.31 16.39 -2.57
CA GLY A 20 16.25 15.37 -3.01
C GLY A 20 17.20 14.86 -1.93
N GLN A 21 17.06 15.35 -0.69
CA GLN A 21 17.92 15.03 0.45
C GLN A 21 17.17 15.28 1.77
N PHE A 22 17.56 14.56 2.82
CA PHE A 22 17.03 14.80 4.16
C PHE A 22 17.94 15.72 4.98
N SER A 23 17.34 16.42 5.94
CA SER A 23 18.09 17.17 6.95
C SER A 23 19.00 16.23 7.76
N PRO A 24 20.19 16.67 8.21
CA PRO A 24 21.02 15.90 9.13
C PRO A 24 20.32 15.51 10.44
N ASN A 25 19.26 16.24 10.80
CA ASN A 25 18.44 15.98 11.99
C ASN A 25 17.13 15.22 11.67
N ALA A 26 16.95 14.74 10.43
CA ALA A 26 15.79 13.93 10.09
C ALA A 26 15.76 12.65 10.94
N SER A 27 14.55 12.19 11.25
CA SER A 27 14.37 10.90 11.93
C SER A 27 14.99 9.79 11.09
N ARG A 28 15.60 8.80 11.74
CA ARG A 28 16.15 7.62 11.06
C ARG A 28 15.12 6.54 10.80
N ASP A 29 14.01 6.60 11.53
CA ASP A 29 13.04 5.51 11.58
C ASP A 29 11.65 5.89 11.06
N PHE A 30 11.42 7.16 10.73
CA PHE A 30 10.10 7.69 10.30
C PHE A 30 10.23 8.90 9.39
N HIS A 31 9.77 8.80 8.15
CA HIS A 31 9.67 9.94 7.23
C HIS A 31 8.23 10.13 6.77
N LEU A 32 7.79 11.39 6.82
CA LEU A 32 6.49 11.84 6.34
C LEU A 32 6.65 12.49 4.96
N PHE A 33 5.84 12.04 4.02
CA PHE A 33 5.80 12.50 2.64
C PHE A 33 4.45 13.14 2.35
N PHE A 34 4.46 14.18 1.52
CA PHE A 34 3.29 14.99 1.23
C PHE A 34 2.90 14.82 -0.24
N VAL A 35 1.68 14.31 -0.48
CA VAL A 35 1.14 14.20 -1.83
C VAL A 35 1.01 15.60 -2.44
N GLY A 36 1.49 15.76 -3.67
CA GLY A 36 1.58 17.05 -4.35
C GLY A 36 2.84 17.86 -4.08
N ARG A 37 3.71 17.38 -3.20
CA ARG A 37 5.05 17.90 -3.02
C ARG A 37 6.09 16.85 -3.39
N ASP A 38 5.94 15.65 -2.84
CA ASP A 38 6.85 14.54 -2.98
C ASP A 38 6.27 13.51 -3.95
N ASN A 39 7.12 12.69 -4.56
CA ASN A 39 6.70 11.63 -5.45
C ASN A 39 6.29 10.38 -4.66
N VAL A 40 5.11 10.46 -4.03
CA VAL A 40 4.58 9.40 -3.15
C VAL A 40 4.36 8.09 -3.90
N HIS A 41 3.92 8.14 -5.15
CA HIS A 41 3.79 6.95 -5.98
C HIS A 41 5.11 6.20 -6.17
N GLU A 42 6.18 6.91 -6.54
CA GLU A 42 7.50 6.28 -6.68
C GLU A 42 8.06 5.80 -5.34
N ILE A 43 7.70 6.43 -4.21
CA ILE A 43 8.05 5.93 -2.87
C ILE A 43 7.37 4.58 -2.61
N LEU A 44 6.06 4.48 -2.87
CA LEU A 44 5.30 3.25 -2.70
C LEU A 44 5.87 2.14 -3.61
N LYS A 45 6.11 2.45 -4.89
CA LYS A 45 6.77 1.53 -5.84
C LYS A 45 8.15 1.11 -5.36
N HIS A 46 8.95 2.05 -4.86
CA HIS A 46 10.29 1.76 -4.38
C HIS A 46 10.27 0.71 -3.27
N VAL A 47 9.36 0.84 -2.31
CA VAL A 47 9.27 -0.12 -1.20
C VAL A 47 8.66 -1.44 -1.67
N LEU A 48 7.49 -1.41 -2.34
CA LEU A 48 6.72 -2.59 -2.67
C LEU A 48 7.44 -3.50 -3.68
N SER A 49 8.14 -2.94 -4.66
CA SER A 49 8.92 -3.72 -5.65
C SER A 49 10.12 -4.47 -5.06
N ARG A 50 10.46 -4.24 -3.79
CA ARG A 50 11.60 -4.87 -3.09
C ARG A 50 11.19 -5.90 -2.04
N VAL A 51 9.88 -6.13 -1.88
CA VAL A 51 9.33 -7.16 -1.00
C VAL A 51 9.87 -8.53 -1.43
N SER A 52 10.28 -9.33 -0.45
CA SER A 52 10.96 -10.62 -0.71
C SER A 52 10.62 -11.72 0.30
N VAL A 53 9.89 -11.40 1.37
CA VAL A 53 9.56 -12.32 2.46
C VAL A 53 8.08 -12.27 2.78
N SER A 54 7.51 -11.08 2.99
CA SER A 54 6.10 -10.96 3.33
C SER A 54 5.49 -9.60 3.02
N LEU A 55 4.19 -9.59 2.73
CA LEU A 55 3.39 -8.37 2.66
C LEU A 55 2.08 -8.54 3.44
N TYR A 56 1.83 -7.62 4.36
CA TYR A 56 0.53 -7.44 5.01
C TYR A 56 0.00 -6.08 4.58
N LEU A 57 -1.18 -6.03 3.99
CA LEU A 57 -1.76 -4.82 3.40
C LEU A 57 -3.23 -4.68 3.80
N ASN A 58 -3.63 -3.48 4.21
CA ASN A 58 -5.02 -3.06 4.27
C ASN A 58 -5.17 -1.74 3.53
N MET A 59 -6.14 -1.69 2.61
CA MET A 59 -6.35 -0.50 1.81
C MET A 59 -7.83 -0.14 1.73
N PHE A 60 -8.11 1.15 1.96
CA PHE A 60 -9.43 1.71 1.74
C PHE A 60 -9.69 1.86 0.24
N GLY A 61 -8.97 2.72 -0.49
CA GLY A 61 -9.11 2.83 -1.96
C GLY A 61 -7.94 2.20 -2.70
N TYR A 62 -8.24 1.29 -3.64
CA TYR A 62 -7.27 0.49 -4.39
C TYR A 62 -7.57 0.51 -5.90
N ASP A 63 -7.16 1.58 -6.57
CA ASP A 63 -7.45 1.91 -7.97
C ASP A 63 -6.21 2.47 -8.68
N ASP A 64 -5.04 1.88 -8.41
CA ASP A 64 -3.80 2.19 -9.12
C ASP A 64 -3.27 0.93 -9.83
N ASP A 65 -3.25 0.99 -11.16
CA ASP A 65 -2.84 -0.13 -12.01
C ASP A 65 -1.38 -0.53 -11.79
N GLU A 66 -0.46 0.43 -11.62
CA GLU A 66 0.98 0.14 -11.49
C GLU A 66 1.29 -0.48 -10.13
N LEU A 67 0.71 0.03 -9.05
CA LEU A 67 0.83 -0.58 -7.73
C LEU A 67 0.20 -1.98 -7.74
N ASN A 68 -0.96 -2.14 -8.38
CA ASN A 68 -1.59 -3.45 -8.48
C ASN A 68 -0.73 -4.47 -9.24
N GLU A 69 -0.09 -4.08 -10.33
CA GLU A 69 0.85 -4.95 -11.05
C GLU A 69 2.00 -5.44 -10.15
N ILE A 70 2.53 -4.58 -9.30
CA ILE A 70 3.54 -4.96 -8.29
C ILE A 70 2.96 -5.95 -7.27
N ILE A 71 1.78 -5.66 -6.74
CA ILE A 71 1.11 -6.54 -5.77
C ILE A 71 0.82 -7.91 -6.37
N MET A 72 0.33 -7.98 -7.60
CA MET A 72 0.08 -9.24 -8.28
C MET A 72 1.38 -10.00 -8.57
N GLY A 73 2.48 -9.29 -8.85
CA GLY A 73 3.82 -9.90 -8.90
C GLY A 73 4.21 -10.59 -7.58
N ILE A 74 3.91 -9.97 -6.44
CA ILE A 74 4.13 -10.55 -5.11
C ILE A 74 3.20 -11.75 -4.87
N VAL A 75 1.93 -11.64 -5.23
CA VAL A 75 0.93 -12.72 -5.10
C VAL A 75 1.32 -13.96 -5.91
N HIS A 76 1.96 -13.77 -7.06
CA HIS A 76 2.42 -14.89 -7.90
C HIS A 76 3.74 -15.51 -7.43
N ASP A 77 4.43 -14.92 -6.44
CA ASP A 77 5.64 -15.51 -5.87
C ASP A 77 5.29 -16.36 -4.64
N PRO A 78 5.32 -17.71 -4.75
CA PRO A 78 4.94 -18.60 -3.66
C PRO A 78 5.91 -18.58 -2.48
N SER A 79 7.07 -17.92 -2.61
CA SER A 79 8.02 -17.75 -1.51
C SER A 79 7.67 -16.57 -0.60
N ILE A 80 6.76 -15.69 -1.02
CA ILE A 80 6.36 -14.50 -0.27
C ILE A 80 5.02 -14.74 0.43
N THR A 81 4.99 -14.54 1.75
CA THR A 81 3.73 -14.61 2.51
C THR A 81 2.93 -13.32 2.32
N CYS A 82 1.76 -13.39 1.67
CA CYS A 82 0.96 -12.21 1.35
C CYS A 82 -0.45 -12.29 1.93
N LEU A 83 -0.91 -11.22 2.60
CA LEU A 83 -2.29 -11.03 3.05
C LEU A 83 -2.75 -9.60 2.70
N ILE A 84 -3.83 -9.51 1.92
CA ILE A 84 -4.36 -8.25 1.42
C ILE A 84 -5.82 -8.11 1.85
N THR A 85 -6.14 -7.00 2.48
CA THR A 85 -7.49 -6.66 2.93
C THR A 85 -7.95 -5.40 2.22
N LEU A 86 -9.13 -5.44 1.60
CA LEU A 86 -9.72 -4.28 0.91
C LEU A 86 -11.06 -3.93 1.54
N ASP A 87 -11.35 -2.63 1.62
CA ASP A 87 -12.65 -2.16 2.07
C ASP A 87 -13.75 -2.50 1.07
N LYS A 88 -14.81 -3.14 1.56
CA LYS A 88 -15.95 -3.60 0.76
C LYS A 88 -16.65 -2.48 -0.01
N SER A 89 -16.71 -1.27 0.55
CA SER A 89 -17.42 -0.17 -0.10
C SER A 89 -16.63 0.38 -1.28
N GLN A 90 -15.31 0.51 -1.16
CA GLN A 90 -14.44 0.99 -2.23
C GLN A 90 -14.18 -0.10 -3.27
N ALA A 91 -13.98 -1.35 -2.85
CA ALA A 91 -13.87 -2.51 -3.74
C ALA A 91 -15.11 -2.71 -4.64
N GLY A 92 -16.27 -2.20 -4.22
CA GLY A 92 -17.49 -2.19 -5.03
C GLY A 92 -17.59 -1.03 -6.04
N GLY A 93 -16.67 -0.06 -6.00
CA GLY A 93 -16.59 1.08 -6.90
C GLY A 93 -16.27 0.66 -8.34
N VAL A 94 -16.71 1.45 -9.33
CA VAL A 94 -16.66 1.05 -10.76
C VAL A 94 -15.24 0.75 -11.25
N HIS A 95 -14.25 1.53 -10.81
CA HIS A 95 -12.88 1.41 -11.26
C HIS A 95 -12.16 0.26 -10.54
N GLU A 96 -12.11 0.30 -9.20
CA GLU A 96 -11.52 -0.77 -8.39
C GLU A 96 -12.14 -2.14 -8.68
N ARG A 97 -13.47 -2.24 -8.82
CA ARG A 97 -14.13 -3.49 -9.20
C ARG A 97 -13.62 -4.06 -10.52
N ARG A 98 -13.40 -3.22 -11.53
CA ARG A 98 -12.88 -3.67 -12.84
C ARG A 98 -11.50 -4.29 -12.69
N LEU A 99 -10.64 -3.64 -11.90
CA LEU A 99 -9.29 -4.09 -11.63
C LEU A 99 -9.32 -5.45 -10.89
N LEU A 100 -10.12 -5.56 -9.83
CA LEU A 100 -10.29 -6.80 -9.06
C LEU A 100 -10.93 -7.94 -9.89
N ASP A 101 -11.95 -7.64 -10.69
CA ASP A 101 -12.60 -8.63 -11.58
C ASP A 101 -11.59 -9.14 -12.64
N SER A 102 -10.70 -8.28 -13.12
CA SER A 102 -9.61 -8.66 -14.05
C SER A 102 -8.58 -9.55 -13.38
N ASP A 103 -8.16 -9.25 -12.15
CA ASP A 103 -7.22 -10.08 -11.38
C ASP A 103 -7.82 -11.45 -11.05
N ALA A 104 -9.04 -11.47 -10.53
CA ALA A 104 -9.75 -12.70 -10.21
C ALA A 104 -10.01 -13.57 -11.45
N ALA A 105 -10.20 -12.98 -12.64
CA ALA A 105 -10.35 -13.73 -13.88
C ALA A 105 -9.02 -14.31 -14.39
N ARG A 106 -7.90 -13.60 -14.18
CA ARG A 106 -6.56 -14.03 -14.60
C ARG A 106 -5.97 -15.11 -13.70
N ASP A 107 -6.09 -14.95 -12.39
CA ASP A 107 -5.65 -15.93 -11.39
C ASP A 107 -6.65 -16.02 -10.23
N PRO A 108 -7.71 -16.84 -10.39
CA PRO A 108 -8.66 -17.08 -9.32
C PRO A 108 -8.01 -17.69 -8.07
N GLY A 109 -6.93 -18.46 -8.22
CA GLY A 109 -6.27 -19.17 -7.12
C GLY A 109 -5.49 -18.21 -6.23
N GLY A 110 -4.60 -17.42 -6.82
CA GLY A 110 -3.84 -16.39 -6.11
C GLY A 110 -4.77 -15.33 -5.50
N PHE A 111 -5.73 -14.83 -6.28
CA PHE A 111 -6.67 -13.81 -5.78
C PHE A 111 -7.44 -14.29 -4.54
N ASN A 112 -8.09 -15.46 -4.61
CA ASN A 112 -8.88 -15.99 -3.48
C ASN A 112 -8.03 -16.43 -2.28
N THR A 113 -6.73 -16.69 -2.48
CA THR A 113 -5.82 -17.09 -1.39
C THR A 113 -5.34 -15.88 -0.60
N HIS A 114 -5.06 -14.76 -1.28
CA HIS A 114 -4.37 -13.62 -0.68
C HIS A 114 -5.28 -12.44 -0.38
N PHE A 115 -6.38 -12.25 -1.12
CA PHE A 115 -7.29 -11.12 -0.96
C PHE A 115 -8.50 -11.46 -0.09
N VAL A 116 -8.84 -10.53 0.80
CA VAL A 116 -10.09 -10.53 1.56
C VAL A 116 -10.74 -9.16 1.43
N ILE A 117 -11.97 -9.13 0.89
CA ILE A 117 -12.78 -7.92 0.78
C ILE A 117 -13.79 -7.94 1.93
N GLY A 118 -13.77 -6.92 2.78
CA GLY A 118 -14.59 -6.87 3.98
C GLY A 118 -14.72 -5.49 4.60
N GLN A 119 -15.16 -5.45 5.85
CA GLN A 119 -15.39 -4.25 6.63
C GLN A 119 -14.63 -4.35 7.95
N SER A 120 -14.57 -3.26 8.72
CA SER A 120 -14.01 -3.30 10.08
C SER A 120 -14.77 -4.31 10.96
N ALA A 121 -14.17 -4.70 12.08
CA ALA A 121 -14.78 -5.65 13.02
C ALA A 121 -16.17 -5.21 13.55
N THR A 122 -16.51 -3.92 13.43
CA THR A 122 -17.79 -3.33 13.85
C THR A 122 -18.74 -3.06 12.68
N HIS A 123 -18.49 -3.66 11.50
CA HIS A 123 -19.26 -3.46 10.27
C HIS A 123 -19.28 -2.01 9.78
N GLN A 124 -18.22 -1.25 10.07
CA GLN A 124 -17.96 0.05 9.46
C GLN A 124 -16.92 -0.11 8.35
N ILE A 125 -16.60 0.99 7.66
CA ILE A 125 -15.52 0.96 6.66
C ILE A 125 -14.18 0.55 7.29
N SER A 126 -13.40 -0.25 6.57
CA SER A 126 -11.99 -0.49 6.84
C SER A 126 -11.19 0.69 6.29
N HIS A 127 -10.85 1.66 7.13
CA HIS A 127 -10.28 2.93 6.66
C HIS A 127 -8.75 2.98 6.69
N THR A 128 -8.10 1.89 7.12
CA THR A 128 -6.65 1.74 7.10
C THR A 128 -6.14 1.79 5.66
N LYS A 129 -5.03 2.51 5.46
CA LYS A 129 -4.33 2.64 4.17
C LYS A 129 -2.85 2.46 4.44
N GLY A 130 -2.44 1.21 4.46
CA GLY A 130 -1.07 0.92 4.84
C GLY A 130 -0.70 -0.54 4.78
N PHE A 131 0.60 -0.76 4.92
CA PHE A 131 1.20 -2.06 4.79
C PHE A 131 2.38 -2.25 5.76
N VAL A 132 2.73 -3.51 5.97
CA VAL A 132 4.04 -3.93 6.47
C VAL A 132 4.67 -4.88 5.48
N ALA A 133 5.86 -4.51 5.02
CA ALA A 133 6.66 -5.22 4.04
C ALA A 133 7.90 -5.85 4.71
N ASP A 134 8.09 -7.14 4.47
CA ASP A 134 9.15 -8.01 5.00
C ASP A 134 9.32 -7.99 6.54
N GLY A 135 8.32 -7.48 7.28
CA GLY A 135 8.43 -7.21 8.71
C GLY A 135 9.50 -6.17 9.06
N ARG A 136 9.92 -5.34 8.10
CA ARG A 136 11.00 -4.35 8.24
C ARG A 136 10.55 -2.92 7.94
N VAL A 137 9.67 -2.75 6.96
CA VAL A 137 9.24 -1.44 6.48
C VAL A 137 7.73 -1.35 6.60
N GLY A 138 7.24 -0.40 7.38
CA GLY A 138 5.84 -0.04 7.43
C GLY A 138 5.56 1.20 6.59
N GLY A 139 4.37 1.27 6.02
CA GLY A 139 3.86 2.46 5.38
C GLY A 139 2.41 2.69 5.79
N GLU A 140 2.07 3.88 6.26
CA GLU A 140 0.69 4.26 6.61
C GLU A 140 0.47 5.75 6.37
N GLY A 141 -0.75 6.12 5.96
CA GLY A 141 -1.16 7.50 5.90
C GLY A 141 -2.58 7.68 5.37
N SER A 142 -2.90 8.88 4.90
CA SER A 142 -4.21 9.19 4.33
C SER A 142 -4.33 8.83 2.85
N THR A 143 -3.22 8.47 2.19
CA THR A 143 -3.12 8.19 0.77
C THR A 143 -3.89 6.93 0.37
N ASN A 144 -4.97 7.09 -0.41
CA ASN A 144 -5.53 5.97 -1.17
C ASN A 144 -4.62 5.66 -2.35
N TRP A 145 -4.52 4.40 -2.73
CA TRP A 145 -3.78 3.97 -3.91
C TRP A 145 -4.66 4.20 -5.12
N SER A 146 -4.47 5.34 -5.77
CA SER A 146 -5.30 5.83 -6.88
C SER A 146 -4.61 7.05 -7.48
N THR A 147 -4.93 7.37 -8.73
CA THR A 147 -4.30 8.52 -9.41
C THR A 147 -4.41 9.82 -8.62
N SER A 148 -5.59 10.11 -8.09
CA SER A 148 -5.82 11.33 -7.33
C SER A 148 -5.28 11.28 -5.89
N GLY A 149 -5.21 10.08 -5.31
CA GLY A 149 -4.79 9.86 -3.93
C GLY A 149 -3.29 10.00 -3.74
N GLU A 150 -2.51 9.45 -4.68
CA GLU A 150 -1.05 9.51 -4.72
C GLU A 150 -0.53 10.73 -5.47
N GLY A 151 -1.39 11.32 -6.30
CA GLY A 151 -1.04 12.43 -7.17
C GLY A 151 -0.20 12.02 -8.37
N THR A 152 -0.46 10.83 -8.93
CA THR A 152 0.19 10.38 -10.16
C THR A 152 -0.23 11.21 -11.37
N PHE A 153 0.71 11.38 -12.29
CA PHE A 153 0.60 12.29 -13.43
C PHE A 153 -0.64 12.01 -14.30
N VAL A 154 -1.49 13.04 -14.49
CA VAL A 154 -2.44 13.07 -15.62
C VAL A 154 -1.92 13.94 -16.78
N VAL A 155 -0.78 14.64 -16.60
CA VAL A 155 -0.13 15.46 -17.64
C VAL A 155 1.38 15.49 -17.41
N ALA A 156 2.18 15.46 -18.49
CA ALA A 156 3.64 15.60 -18.44
C ALA A 156 4.09 16.81 -17.59
N GLY A 157 4.91 16.60 -16.55
CA GLY A 157 5.32 17.65 -15.60
C GLY A 157 6.20 17.15 -14.43
N GLN A 158 6.25 17.90 -13.32
CA GLN A 158 6.88 17.50 -12.04
C GLN A 158 5.88 17.62 -10.87
N PRO A 159 6.06 16.87 -9.75
CA PRO A 159 5.21 16.99 -8.56
C PRO A 159 5.08 18.45 -8.10
N GLY A 160 3.84 18.90 -7.87
CA GLY A 160 3.55 20.28 -7.47
C GLY A 160 3.71 21.34 -8.59
N GLY A 161 3.91 20.92 -9.83
CA GLY A 161 4.03 21.80 -11.00
C GLY A 161 2.69 22.29 -11.58
N PRO A 162 2.71 23.19 -12.59
CA PRO A 162 1.50 23.67 -13.26
C PRO A 162 0.63 22.53 -13.83
N GLY A 163 -0.68 22.56 -13.56
CA GLY A 163 -1.63 21.53 -14.03
C GLY A 163 -1.68 20.25 -13.18
N TYR A 164 -0.82 20.14 -12.17
CA TYR A 164 -0.82 19.04 -11.22
C TYR A 164 -2.13 19.00 -10.41
N LYS A 165 -2.73 17.82 -10.31
CA LYS A 165 -3.91 17.56 -9.49
C LYS A 165 -3.61 16.41 -8.55
N ALA A 166 -3.73 16.67 -7.26
CA ALA A 166 -3.76 15.62 -6.27
C ALA A 166 -4.64 16.04 -5.09
N GLN A 167 -5.02 15.04 -4.30
CA GLN A 167 -5.60 15.26 -2.99
C GLN A 167 -4.51 15.66 -2.01
N ASN A 168 -4.87 16.44 -0.98
CA ASN A 168 -3.96 16.75 0.12
C ASN A 168 -3.86 15.53 1.04
N ASN A 169 -3.00 14.60 0.67
CA ASN A 169 -2.74 13.38 1.43
C ASN A 169 -1.32 13.35 1.98
N THR A 170 -1.12 12.51 2.98
CA THR A 170 0.19 12.22 3.55
C THR A 170 0.45 10.73 3.55
N GLN A 171 1.70 10.36 3.30
CA GLN A 171 2.19 9.00 3.41
C GLN A 171 3.40 8.98 4.35
N THR A 172 3.40 8.13 5.36
CA THR A 172 4.58 7.87 6.18
C THR A 172 5.22 6.58 5.71
N ILE A 173 6.55 6.52 5.68
CA ILE A 173 7.32 5.27 5.64
C ILE A 173 8.17 5.20 6.91
N PHE A 174 8.20 4.04 7.54
CA PHE A 174 8.88 3.85 8.82
C PHE A 174 9.55 2.48 8.95
N THR A 175 10.63 2.45 9.71
CA THR A 175 11.46 1.27 9.97
C THR A 175 11.63 1.01 11.47
N CYS A 176 10.97 1.79 12.33
CA CYS A 176 10.97 1.56 13.78
C CYS A 176 10.43 0.16 14.12
N PRO A 177 11.21 -0.72 14.76
CA PRO A 177 10.81 -2.11 14.98
C PRO A 177 9.52 -2.27 15.78
N ASP A 178 9.29 -1.46 16.81
CA ASP A 178 8.07 -1.52 17.62
C ASP A 178 6.83 -1.13 16.80
N ALA A 179 6.92 -0.04 16.04
CA ALA A 179 5.82 0.41 15.19
C ALA A 179 5.49 -0.58 14.09
N VAL A 180 6.52 -1.16 13.45
CA VAL A 180 6.35 -2.20 12.42
C VAL A 180 5.66 -3.43 13.02
N ALA A 181 6.13 -3.93 14.16
CA ALA A 181 5.54 -5.10 14.80
C ALA A 181 4.07 -4.88 15.22
N ARG A 182 3.77 -3.72 15.81
CA ARG A 182 2.41 -3.39 16.24
C ARG A 182 1.48 -3.16 15.06
N PHE A 183 1.93 -2.48 14.02
CA PHE A 183 1.10 -2.26 12.84
C PHE A 183 0.84 -3.55 12.07
N GLN A 184 1.84 -4.43 11.95
CA GLN A 184 1.64 -5.77 11.37
C GLN A 184 0.58 -6.56 12.16
N ALA A 185 0.63 -6.51 13.49
CA ALA A 185 -0.37 -7.17 14.33
C ALA A 185 -1.79 -6.62 14.11
N GLU A 186 -1.92 -5.30 13.90
CA GLU A 186 -3.20 -4.66 13.58
C GLU A 186 -3.72 -5.11 12.20
N LEU A 187 -2.87 -5.07 11.16
CA LEU A 187 -3.24 -5.51 9.81
C LEU A 187 -3.70 -6.98 9.80
N LEU A 188 -3.05 -7.84 10.59
CA LEU A 188 -3.48 -9.23 10.79
C LEU A 188 -4.84 -9.33 11.50
N ALA A 189 -5.08 -8.52 12.52
CA ALA A 189 -6.35 -8.51 13.23
C ALA A 189 -7.50 -8.05 12.32
N GLU A 190 -7.28 -7.00 11.53
CA GLU A 190 -8.22 -6.49 10.53
C GLU A 190 -8.51 -7.55 9.45
N HIS A 191 -7.48 -8.21 8.92
CA HIS A 191 -7.63 -9.27 7.93
C HIS A 191 -8.46 -10.45 8.46
N VAL A 192 -8.17 -10.91 9.68
CA VAL A 192 -8.93 -12.01 10.31
C VAL A 192 -10.38 -11.60 10.56
N ALA A 193 -10.66 -10.35 10.94
CA ALA A 193 -12.01 -9.85 11.11
C ALA A 193 -12.78 -9.87 9.77
N ALA A 194 -12.19 -9.35 8.70
CA ALA A 194 -12.77 -9.37 7.37
C ALA A 194 -13.00 -10.81 6.84
N GLN A 195 -12.06 -11.73 7.08
CA GLN A 195 -12.16 -13.12 6.65
C GLN A 195 -13.31 -13.85 7.36
N ARG A 196 -13.52 -13.58 8.66
CA ARG A 196 -14.66 -14.14 9.42
C ARG A 196 -15.99 -13.65 8.87
N GLN A 197 -16.08 -12.39 8.44
CA GLN A 197 -17.29 -11.84 7.83
C GLN A 197 -17.62 -12.55 6.51
N GLN A 198 -16.62 -12.81 5.65
CA GLN A 198 -16.83 -13.56 4.41
C GLN A 198 -17.35 -14.98 4.67
N LYS A 199 -16.76 -15.71 5.62
CA LYS A 199 -17.19 -17.08 6.00
C LYS A 199 -18.57 -17.12 6.66
N GLY A 200 -18.98 -16.06 7.37
CA GLY A 200 -20.30 -15.95 7.98
C GLY A 200 -21.43 -15.62 6.99
N THR A 201 -21.10 -15.20 5.77
CA THR A 201 -22.09 -14.84 4.73
C THR A 201 -22.53 -16.07 3.90
N THR A 202 -21.86 -17.21 4.04
CA THR A 202 -22.13 -18.46 3.31
C THR A 202 -22.94 -19.50 4.10
N ALA A 203 -23.62 -19.11 5.18
CA ALA A 203 -24.49 -19.97 5.99
C ALA A 203 -25.97 -19.62 5.82
#